data_AF-A0A3D3A462-F1
#
_entry.id   AF-A0A3D3A462-F1
#
_cell.length_a   1.000
_cell.length_b   1.000
_cell.length_c   1.000
_cell.angle_alpha   90.00
_cell.angle_beta   90.00
_cell.angle_gamma   90.00
#
_symmetry.space_group_name_H-M   'P 1'
#
loop_
_entity.id
_entity.type
_entity.pdbx_description
1 polymer ?
#
loop_
_entity_poly.entity_id
_entity_poly.type
_entity_poly.pdbx_seq_one_letter_code
_entity_poly.pdbx_strand_id
1 'polypeptide(L)'
;MRFSTLLASALLIWSAGATWAQCENLFFSEAAEGSSNNKYLEIYNPTGADVDLSGYAFPSVSNAPSVVGEYEFWNAFPEGAMVAAGDVYVIAHPSSDPTILAEADHTFTFLSNGDDGFILVQGDQTSFVQIDAVGDWNGDPGSGWDVAGVTAGTKDHTIVRKSSVQSGNGGDWITSAGTDAESSEWIVLDQNDWTNLAMHSFDGCGAAVLGCTNANATNYNADATQDDGSCMFDNACNVDGVVVEASSFQYNPANLTIEPGQTVVWSNLGGTHDVNGDIDSQTGSSFGNPEAFYLAPVSGDAAGVCIGSYTFNTPGVYTYDCSIGSHAALGMVASITVGTGGCT
;
A
#
# COMPACT_ATOMS: atom_id res chain seq x y z
N MET A 1 18.49 34.16 54.32
CA MET A 1 17.77 33.88 53.05
C MET A 1 17.77 32.38 52.87
N ARG A 2 16.64 31.71 53.11
CA ARG A 2 16.50 30.24 52.95
C ARG A 2 15.86 30.02 51.58
N PHE A 3 16.60 29.44 50.64
CA PHE A 3 16.07 29.02 49.35
C PHE A 3 15.47 27.62 49.50
N SER A 4 14.15 27.52 49.44
CA SER A 4 13.44 26.25 49.26
C SER A 4 13.44 25.88 47.78
N THR A 5 14.11 24.81 47.42
CA THR A 5 13.97 24.14 46.12
C THR A 5 12.70 23.30 46.14
N LEU A 6 11.64 23.78 45.47
CA LEU A 6 10.48 22.97 45.10
C LEU A 6 10.84 22.16 43.85
N LEU A 7 11.01 20.85 43.99
CA LEU A 7 11.01 19.92 42.87
C LEU A 7 9.56 19.79 42.38
N ALA A 8 9.27 20.33 41.20
CA ALA A 8 8.03 20.06 40.50
C ALA A 8 8.17 18.72 39.76
N SER A 9 7.56 17.66 40.30
CA SER A 9 7.40 16.41 39.57
C SER A 9 6.37 16.63 38.45
N ALA A 10 6.83 16.68 37.21
CA ALA A 10 5.96 16.64 36.05
C ALA A 10 5.37 15.22 35.94
N LEU A 11 4.08 15.08 36.24
CA LEU A 11 3.32 13.89 35.89
C LEU A 11 3.13 13.92 34.37
N LEU A 12 3.88 13.11 33.61
CA LEU A 12 3.51 12.79 32.24
C LEU A 12 2.26 11.91 32.30
N ILE A 13 1.13 12.50 31.94
CA ILE A 13 -0.08 11.75 31.64
C ILE A 13 0.12 11.21 30.23
N TRP A 14 0.51 9.94 30.11
CA TRP A 14 0.34 9.21 28.86
C TRP A 14 -1.15 8.95 28.71
N SER A 15 -1.82 9.75 27.90
CA SER A 15 -3.11 9.35 27.34
C SER A 15 -2.82 8.17 26.41
N ALA A 16 -3.21 6.96 26.82
CA ALA A 16 -3.38 5.86 25.89
C ALA A 16 -4.52 6.25 24.95
N GLY A 17 -4.17 6.88 23.82
CA GLY A 17 -5.10 7.04 22.71
C GLY A 17 -5.51 5.64 22.26
N ALA A 18 -6.80 5.45 22.01
CA ALA A 18 -7.23 4.25 21.31
C ALA A 18 -6.52 4.21 19.95
N THR A 19 -5.75 3.16 19.69
CA THR A 19 -5.20 2.88 18.38
C THR A 19 -6.34 2.35 17.52
N TRP A 20 -6.73 3.12 16.50
CA TRP A 20 -7.70 2.69 15.49
C TRP A 20 -7.00 1.83 14.45
N ALA A 21 -7.69 0.83 13.89
CA ALA A 21 -7.13 0.02 12.81
C ALA A 21 -6.71 0.94 11.65
N GLN A 22 -5.66 0.57 10.92
CA GLN A 22 -5.29 1.31 9.72
C GLN A 22 -6.39 1.11 8.68
N CYS A 23 -7.03 2.21 8.28
CA CYS A 23 -7.87 2.21 7.10
C CYS A 23 -6.98 2.10 5.86
N GLU A 24 -7.40 1.30 4.90
CA GLU A 24 -6.67 1.11 3.66
C GLU A 24 -7.27 1.94 2.53
N ASN A 25 -6.36 2.64 1.84
CA ASN A 25 -6.61 3.33 0.58
C ASN A 25 -7.71 4.42 0.62
N LEU A 26 -7.88 5.07 -0.51
CA LEU A 26 -8.88 6.13 -0.73
C LEU A 26 -10.20 5.52 -1.23
N PHE A 27 -11.33 6.23 -1.09
CA PHE A 27 -12.59 5.83 -1.73
C PHE A 27 -13.47 7.03 -2.06
N PHE A 28 -14.43 6.88 -2.98
CA PHE A 28 -15.41 7.92 -3.29
C PHE A 28 -16.38 8.08 -2.12
N SER A 29 -16.36 9.25 -1.48
CA SER A 29 -17.29 9.59 -0.40
C SER A 29 -18.57 10.23 -0.92
N GLU A 30 -18.53 10.88 -2.07
CA GLU A 30 -19.70 11.52 -2.67
C GLU A 30 -19.56 11.61 -4.20
N ALA A 31 -20.67 11.48 -4.92
CA ALA A 31 -20.73 11.79 -6.35
C ALA A 31 -22.05 12.52 -6.65
N ALA A 32 -21.96 13.63 -7.38
CA ALA A 32 -23.12 14.45 -7.69
C ALA A 32 -23.29 14.63 -9.20
N GLU A 33 -24.51 14.35 -9.66
CA GLU A 33 -25.02 14.72 -10.98
C GLU A 33 -26.20 15.68 -10.77
N GLY A 34 -25.86 16.94 -10.54
CA GLY A 34 -26.81 18.01 -10.27
C GLY A 34 -27.33 18.68 -11.53
N SER A 35 -28.12 19.74 -11.35
CA SER A 35 -28.70 20.47 -12.48
C SER A 35 -27.62 21.12 -13.34
N SER A 36 -27.81 21.09 -14.67
CA SER A 36 -26.87 21.65 -15.64
C SER A 36 -25.47 21.04 -15.50
N ASN A 37 -24.53 21.80 -14.93
CA ASN A 37 -23.13 21.42 -14.82
C ASN A 37 -22.71 21.25 -13.36
N ASN A 38 -23.65 21.22 -12.42
CA ASN A 38 -23.35 21.06 -11.00
C ASN A 38 -22.95 19.61 -10.73
N LYS A 39 -21.70 19.28 -11.06
CA LYS A 39 -21.18 17.91 -11.05
C LYS A 39 -19.86 17.87 -10.32
N TYR A 40 -19.67 16.82 -9.52
CA TYR A 40 -18.39 16.54 -8.89
C TYR A 40 -18.25 15.07 -8.46
N LEU A 41 -17.01 14.66 -8.27
CA LEU A 41 -16.62 13.46 -7.52
C LEU A 41 -15.84 13.92 -6.29
N GLU A 42 -16.11 13.30 -5.15
CA GLU A 42 -15.39 13.52 -3.90
C GLU A 42 -14.72 12.22 -3.45
N ILE A 43 -13.43 12.30 -3.12
CA ILE A 43 -12.62 11.17 -2.71
C ILE A 43 -12.15 11.39 -1.28
N TYR A 44 -12.48 10.49 -0.36
CA TYR A 44 -12.07 10.58 1.03
C TYR A 44 -10.79 9.79 1.30
N ASN A 45 -9.92 10.36 2.13
CA ASN A 45 -8.75 9.70 2.69
C ASN A 45 -9.02 9.24 4.14
N PRO A 46 -9.42 7.99 4.37
CA PRO A 46 -9.64 7.46 5.71
C PRO A 46 -8.33 7.14 6.45
N THR A 47 -7.18 7.23 5.79
CA THR A 47 -5.90 6.77 6.34
C THR A 47 -5.35 7.73 7.40
N GLY A 48 -4.34 7.28 8.15
CA GLY A 48 -3.67 8.10 9.17
C GLY A 48 -2.58 9.04 8.63
N ALA A 49 -2.41 9.14 7.31
CA ALA A 49 -1.35 9.91 6.68
C ALA A 49 -1.83 10.66 5.42
N ASP A 50 -1.11 11.71 5.04
CA ASP A 50 -1.34 12.41 3.79
C ASP A 50 -1.02 11.47 2.61
N VAL A 51 -1.89 11.45 1.61
CA VAL A 51 -1.74 10.58 0.43
C VAL A 51 -1.37 11.43 -0.78
N ASP A 52 -0.28 11.05 -1.46
CA ASP A 52 0.13 11.59 -2.75
C ASP A 52 -0.61 10.88 -3.89
N LEU A 53 -1.29 11.65 -4.74
CA LEU A 53 -2.10 11.14 -5.84
C LEU A 53 -1.31 10.87 -7.12
N SER A 54 0.03 11.05 -7.13
CA SER A 54 0.85 10.79 -8.34
C SER A 54 0.78 9.34 -8.84
N GLY A 55 0.47 8.39 -7.94
CA GLY A 55 0.27 6.98 -8.25
C GLY A 55 -1.19 6.57 -8.46
N TYR A 56 -2.11 7.55 -8.54
CA TYR A 56 -3.54 7.32 -8.66
C TYR A 56 -4.10 7.91 -9.96
N ALA A 57 -5.25 7.38 -10.37
CA ALA A 57 -6.04 7.89 -11.47
C ALA A 57 -7.52 7.59 -11.25
N PHE A 58 -8.38 8.22 -12.04
CA PHE A 58 -9.83 7.98 -12.05
C PHE A 58 -10.33 7.66 -13.47
N PRO A 59 -9.94 6.53 -14.08
CA PRO A 59 -10.34 6.20 -15.44
C PRO A 59 -11.86 6.05 -15.56
N SER A 60 -12.35 6.35 -16.76
CA SER A 60 -13.78 6.35 -17.02
C SER A 60 -14.17 5.66 -18.32
N VAL A 61 -15.43 5.25 -18.35
CA VAL A 61 -16.16 4.80 -19.54
C VAL A 61 -17.28 5.80 -19.76
N SER A 62 -17.49 6.24 -21.01
CA SER A 62 -18.63 7.10 -21.30
C SER A 62 -19.78 6.29 -21.88
N ASN A 63 -20.91 6.27 -21.19
CA ASN A 63 -22.07 5.44 -21.50
C ASN A 63 -21.70 3.93 -21.58
N ALA A 64 -21.50 3.41 -22.80
CA ALA A 64 -21.22 2.00 -23.05
C ALA A 64 -19.73 1.79 -23.38
N PRO A 65 -19.04 0.86 -22.69
CA PRO A 65 -17.64 0.57 -22.97
C PRO A 65 -17.50 -0.07 -24.35
N SER A 66 -16.49 0.36 -25.11
CA SER A 66 -16.09 -0.32 -26.35
C SER A 66 -15.62 -1.76 -26.13
N VAL A 67 -15.03 -2.06 -24.97
CA VAL A 67 -14.68 -3.40 -24.50
C VAL A 67 -15.16 -3.57 -23.06
N VAL A 68 -16.04 -4.55 -22.83
CA VAL A 68 -16.60 -4.84 -21.51
C VAL A 68 -15.49 -5.14 -20.51
N GLY A 69 -15.50 -4.40 -19.39
CA GLY A 69 -14.54 -4.51 -18.31
C GLY A 69 -13.30 -3.62 -18.47
N GLU A 70 -13.20 -2.84 -19.55
CA GLU A 70 -12.06 -1.95 -19.81
C GLU A 70 -12.48 -0.47 -19.75
N TYR A 71 -11.59 0.37 -19.23
CA TYR A 71 -11.76 1.82 -19.28
C TYR A 71 -11.51 2.36 -20.71
N GLU A 72 -12.07 3.53 -21.01
CA GLU A 72 -11.86 4.21 -22.29
C GLU A 72 -10.95 5.43 -22.17
N PHE A 73 -11.07 6.14 -21.05
CA PHE A 73 -10.34 7.37 -20.80
C PHE A 73 -9.53 7.24 -19.51
N TRP A 74 -8.21 7.38 -19.62
CA TRP A 74 -7.34 7.48 -18.45
C TRP A 74 -7.28 8.93 -17.96
N ASN A 75 -7.77 9.19 -16.76
CA ASN A 75 -7.77 10.52 -16.15
C ASN A 75 -6.79 10.54 -14.97
N ALA A 76 -5.68 11.27 -15.11
CA ALA A 76 -4.69 11.43 -14.05
C ALA A 76 -5.00 12.66 -13.18
N PHE A 77 -4.58 12.61 -11.92
CA PHE A 77 -4.60 13.79 -11.05
C PHE A 77 -3.54 14.82 -11.46
N PRO A 78 -3.77 16.12 -11.16
CA PRO A 78 -2.74 17.15 -11.36
C PRO A 78 -1.44 16.85 -10.60
N GLU A 79 -0.32 17.32 -11.12
CA GLU A 79 0.98 17.16 -10.46
C GLU A 79 0.98 17.79 -9.06
N GLY A 80 1.39 17.02 -8.06
CA GLY A 80 1.44 17.46 -6.65
C GLY A 80 0.08 17.44 -5.94
N ALA A 81 -0.94 16.83 -6.52
CA ALA A 81 -2.22 16.62 -5.85
C ALA A 81 -2.04 15.70 -4.62
N MET A 82 -2.57 16.14 -3.49
CA MET A 82 -2.47 15.46 -2.19
C MET A 82 -3.83 15.46 -1.52
N VAL A 83 -4.10 14.45 -0.69
CA VAL A 83 -5.26 14.42 0.21
C VAL A 83 -4.77 14.22 1.62
N ALA A 84 -5.05 15.16 2.53
CA ALA A 84 -4.62 15.05 3.91
C ALA A 84 -5.34 13.91 4.64
N ALA A 85 -4.75 13.39 5.72
CA ALA A 85 -5.38 12.35 6.55
C ALA A 85 -6.76 12.81 7.08
N GLY A 86 -7.81 12.05 6.79
CA GLY A 86 -9.19 12.38 7.20
C GLY A 86 -9.83 13.52 6.42
N ASP A 87 -9.23 13.93 5.30
CA ASP A 87 -9.74 14.98 4.41
C ASP A 87 -10.33 14.38 3.12
N VAL A 88 -10.96 15.24 2.31
CA VAL A 88 -11.49 14.88 1.00
C VAL A 88 -10.78 15.61 -0.13
N TYR A 89 -10.90 15.07 -1.35
CA TYR A 89 -10.41 15.68 -2.57
C TYR A 89 -11.54 15.77 -3.60
N VAL A 90 -11.86 16.98 -4.03
CA VAL A 90 -13.02 17.32 -4.85
C VAL A 90 -12.61 17.61 -6.29
N ILE A 91 -13.20 16.84 -7.22
CA ILE A 91 -13.07 17.03 -8.67
C ILE A 91 -14.37 17.62 -9.20
N ALA A 92 -14.39 18.90 -9.54
CA ALA A 92 -15.62 19.58 -9.95
C ALA A 92 -15.67 19.91 -11.44
N HIS A 93 -16.86 20.01 -12.01
CA HIS A 93 -17.01 20.59 -13.35
C HIS A 93 -16.66 22.10 -13.32
N PRO A 94 -15.89 22.64 -14.29
CA PRO A 94 -15.43 24.04 -14.26
C PRO A 94 -16.54 25.10 -14.35
N SER A 95 -17.74 24.68 -14.72
CA SER A 95 -18.95 25.52 -14.78
C SER A 95 -20.02 25.12 -13.76
N SER A 96 -19.63 24.42 -12.69
CA SER A 96 -20.49 24.15 -11.54
C SER A 96 -20.88 25.44 -10.82
N ASP A 97 -21.89 25.34 -9.95
CA ASP A 97 -22.25 26.40 -9.01
C ASP A 97 -21.01 26.90 -8.23
N PRO A 98 -20.88 28.21 -7.97
CA PRO A 98 -19.80 28.74 -7.16
C PRO A 98 -19.59 28.08 -5.80
N THR A 99 -20.63 27.50 -5.17
CA THR A 99 -20.47 26.75 -3.91
C THR A 99 -19.67 25.47 -4.10
N ILE A 100 -19.84 24.76 -5.22
CA ILE A 100 -19.04 23.57 -5.56
C ILE A 100 -17.61 23.99 -5.91
N LEU A 101 -17.47 25.04 -6.73
CA LEU A 101 -16.16 25.52 -7.19
C LEU A 101 -15.28 26.07 -6.05
N ALA A 102 -15.89 26.54 -4.96
CA ALA A 102 -15.15 27.02 -3.79
C ALA A 102 -14.40 25.90 -3.06
N GLU A 103 -14.92 24.67 -3.13
CA GLU A 103 -14.36 23.50 -2.46
C GLU A 103 -13.58 22.59 -3.43
N ALA A 104 -13.52 22.92 -4.72
CA ALA A 104 -12.86 22.09 -5.72
C ALA A 104 -11.32 22.18 -5.63
N ASP A 105 -10.65 21.05 -5.45
CA ASP A 105 -9.20 20.95 -5.55
C ASP A 105 -8.71 21.09 -6.99
N HIS A 106 -9.48 20.54 -7.94
CA HIS A 106 -9.29 20.84 -9.34
C HIS A 106 -10.58 20.68 -10.14
N THR A 107 -10.55 21.18 -11.37
CA THR A 107 -11.69 21.10 -12.28
C THR A 107 -11.47 20.08 -13.40
N PHE A 108 -12.52 19.33 -13.74
CA PHE A 108 -12.55 18.36 -14.83
C PHE A 108 -13.86 18.46 -15.62
N THR A 109 -13.81 18.53 -16.95
CA THR A 109 -14.99 18.81 -17.78
C THR A 109 -15.87 17.58 -18.02
N PHE A 110 -15.28 16.39 -18.12
CA PHE A 110 -15.99 15.19 -18.61
C PHE A 110 -16.55 14.35 -17.46
N LEU A 111 -17.19 14.98 -16.48
CA LEU A 111 -17.86 14.29 -15.37
C LEU A 111 -19.18 13.67 -15.82
N SER A 112 -19.59 12.61 -15.11
CA SER A 112 -20.75 11.79 -15.46
C SER A 112 -22.04 12.59 -15.64
N ASN A 113 -22.86 12.20 -16.59
CA ASN A 113 -24.26 12.60 -16.75
C ASN A 113 -25.27 11.54 -16.27
N GLY A 114 -24.79 10.64 -15.41
CA GLY A 114 -25.56 9.60 -14.74
C GLY A 114 -25.15 8.20 -15.16
N ASP A 115 -24.71 8.02 -16.40
CA ASP A 115 -24.42 6.75 -17.06
C ASP A 115 -22.94 6.57 -17.47
N ASP A 116 -22.06 7.47 -17.03
CA ASP A 116 -20.60 7.29 -17.18
C ASP A 116 -20.00 6.73 -15.89
N GLY A 117 -19.26 5.62 -16.01
CA GLY A 117 -18.65 4.92 -14.89
C GLY A 117 -17.24 5.43 -14.59
N PHE A 118 -16.95 5.71 -13.32
CA PHE A 118 -15.64 6.15 -12.84
C PHE A 118 -15.12 5.15 -11.81
N ILE A 119 -13.85 4.75 -11.95
CA ILE A 119 -13.17 3.90 -10.97
C ILE A 119 -11.90 4.61 -10.52
N LEU A 120 -11.72 4.74 -9.22
CA LEU A 120 -10.45 5.15 -8.61
C LEU A 120 -9.50 3.96 -8.66
N VAL A 121 -8.31 4.17 -9.23
CA VAL A 121 -7.29 3.12 -9.37
C VAL A 121 -5.96 3.58 -8.81
N GLN A 122 -5.14 2.64 -8.37
CA GLN A 122 -3.75 2.84 -7.99
C GLN A 122 -2.83 2.09 -8.95
N GLY A 123 -1.89 2.79 -9.58
CA GLY A 123 -0.99 2.26 -10.61
C GLY A 123 -0.92 3.15 -11.85
N ASP A 124 -0.60 2.56 -13.00
CA ASP A 124 -0.49 3.24 -14.29
C ASP A 124 -1.34 2.57 -15.38
N GLN A 125 -1.31 3.10 -16.61
CA GLN A 125 -2.10 2.59 -17.74
C GLN A 125 -1.80 1.13 -18.11
N THR A 126 -0.65 0.59 -17.69
CA THR A 126 -0.20 -0.78 -17.99
C THR A 126 -0.53 -1.76 -16.87
N SER A 127 -0.49 -1.32 -15.62
CA SER A 127 -0.78 -2.15 -14.45
C SER A 127 -1.34 -1.29 -13.31
N PHE A 128 -2.55 -1.63 -12.87
CA PHE A 128 -3.23 -0.93 -11.79
C PHE A 128 -4.15 -1.87 -11.02
N VAL A 129 -4.53 -1.44 -9.81
CA VAL A 129 -5.53 -2.07 -8.96
C VAL A 129 -6.73 -1.14 -8.86
N GLN A 130 -7.95 -1.69 -8.99
CA GLN A 130 -9.19 -0.95 -8.77
C GLN A 130 -9.42 -0.80 -7.27
N ILE A 131 -9.64 0.44 -6.83
CA ILE A 131 -9.79 0.78 -5.42
C ILE A 131 -11.26 1.00 -5.08
N ASP A 132 -11.96 1.83 -5.85
CA ASP A 132 -13.37 2.13 -5.62
C ASP A 132 -14.05 2.58 -6.90
N ALA A 133 -15.37 2.41 -6.98
CA ALA A 133 -16.14 2.70 -8.19
C ALA A 133 -17.45 3.43 -7.88
N VAL A 134 -17.80 4.36 -8.78
CA VAL A 134 -19.14 4.91 -8.98
C VAL A 134 -19.57 4.57 -10.41
N GLY A 135 -20.56 3.70 -10.56
CA GLY A 135 -20.83 3.02 -11.83
C GLY A 135 -19.85 1.86 -12.09
N ASP A 136 -19.86 1.30 -13.30
CA ASP A 136 -18.94 0.23 -13.69
C ASP A 136 -18.47 0.38 -15.15
N TRP A 137 -17.59 -0.53 -15.59
CA TRP A 137 -17.11 -0.62 -16.97
C TRP A 137 -17.73 -1.80 -17.73
N ASN A 138 -18.88 -2.32 -17.28
CA ASN A 138 -19.47 -3.54 -17.81
C ASN A 138 -20.59 -3.28 -18.83
N GLY A 139 -21.17 -2.10 -18.84
CA GLY A 139 -22.23 -1.73 -19.77
C GLY A 139 -22.88 -0.39 -19.47
N ASP A 140 -23.75 0.04 -20.37
CA ASP A 140 -24.56 1.24 -20.21
C ASP A 140 -25.81 0.93 -19.36
N PRO A 141 -26.01 1.62 -18.21
CA PRO A 141 -27.18 1.46 -17.35
C PRO A 141 -28.46 2.13 -17.91
N GLY A 142 -28.37 2.82 -19.05
CA GLY A 142 -29.46 3.46 -19.75
C GLY A 142 -29.53 4.97 -19.50
N SER A 143 -29.92 5.38 -18.29
CA SER A 143 -29.87 6.80 -17.91
C SER A 143 -29.13 7.04 -16.60
N GLY A 144 -28.68 5.96 -15.97
CA GLY A 144 -28.00 5.94 -14.69
C GLY A 144 -28.30 4.65 -13.95
N TRP A 145 -27.37 4.23 -13.10
CA TRP A 145 -27.51 3.05 -12.25
C TRP A 145 -28.57 3.26 -11.18
N ASP A 146 -29.32 2.20 -10.89
CA ASP A 146 -30.15 2.12 -9.69
C ASP A 146 -29.24 2.06 -8.45
N VAL A 147 -29.57 2.83 -7.41
CA VAL A 147 -28.78 2.90 -6.17
C VAL A 147 -29.72 2.92 -4.98
N ALA A 148 -29.50 2.07 -3.98
CA ALA A 148 -30.30 1.99 -2.77
C ALA A 148 -31.82 1.86 -3.01
N GLY A 149 -32.22 1.26 -4.14
CA GLY A 149 -33.62 1.11 -4.55
C GLY A 149 -34.22 2.34 -5.25
N VAL A 150 -33.44 3.39 -5.50
CA VAL A 150 -33.83 4.54 -6.32
C VAL A 150 -33.43 4.26 -7.77
N THR A 151 -34.42 4.26 -8.66
CA THR A 151 -34.17 4.05 -10.09
C THR A 151 -33.35 5.19 -10.68
N ALA A 152 -32.29 4.86 -11.42
CA ALA A 152 -31.32 5.84 -11.95
C ALA A 152 -30.78 6.81 -10.89
N GLY A 153 -30.50 6.32 -9.68
CA GLY A 153 -30.03 7.11 -8.54
C GLY A 153 -28.67 7.81 -8.70
N THR A 154 -27.95 7.55 -9.79
CA THR A 154 -26.72 8.28 -10.19
C THR A 154 -26.99 9.50 -11.08
N LYS A 155 -28.22 9.68 -11.56
CA LYS A 155 -28.64 10.80 -12.40
C LYS A 155 -29.55 11.74 -11.64
N ASP A 156 -29.37 13.04 -11.82
CA ASP A 156 -30.16 14.09 -11.17
C ASP A 156 -30.19 13.93 -9.62
N HIS A 157 -29.09 13.46 -9.04
CA HIS A 157 -28.96 13.11 -7.63
C HIS A 157 -27.55 13.39 -7.10
N THR A 158 -27.44 13.55 -5.78
CA THR A 158 -26.17 13.41 -5.07
C THR A 158 -26.21 12.08 -4.32
N ILE A 159 -25.18 11.24 -4.47
CA ILE A 159 -25.02 10.02 -3.69
C ILE A 159 -23.86 10.17 -2.71
N VAL A 160 -24.10 9.82 -1.44
CA VAL A 160 -23.13 9.91 -0.36
C VAL A 160 -22.83 8.52 0.17
N ARG A 161 -21.55 8.18 0.30
CA ARG A 161 -21.10 6.94 0.92
C ARG A 161 -21.50 6.95 2.39
N LYS A 162 -21.99 5.82 2.92
CA LYS A 162 -22.33 5.71 4.35
C LYS A 162 -21.07 5.77 5.22
N SER A 163 -21.19 6.38 6.39
CA SER A 163 -20.11 6.51 7.37
C SER A 163 -19.51 5.20 7.86
N SER A 164 -20.29 4.12 7.79
CA SER A 164 -19.90 2.78 8.21
C SER A 164 -19.08 2.03 7.17
N VAL A 165 -18.94 2.56 5.95
CA VAL A 165 -18.18 1.92 4.88
C VAL A 165 -16.70 2.26 5.06
N GLN A 166 -15.89 1.23 5.32
CA GLN A 166 -14.50 1.39 5.78
C GLN A 166 -13.45 1.35 4.66
N SER A 167 -13.84 0.95 3.46
CA SER A 167 -12.96 0.85 2.29
C SER A 167 -13.74 0.99 0.98
N GLY A 168 -13.03 1.20 -0.12
CA GLY A 168 -13.59 1.15 -1.46
C GLY A 168 -14.15 -0.24 -1.82
N ASN A 169 -15.04 -0.27 -2.82
CA ASN A 169 -15.72 -1.48 -3.31
C ASN A 169 -14.87 -2.31 -4.29
N GLY A 170 -13.62 -1.92 -4.58
CA GLY A 170 -12.71 -2.66 -5.45
C GLY A 170 -13.21 -2.84 -6.89
N GLY A 171 -14.14 -1.99 -7.35
CA GLY A 171 -14.79 -2.11 -8.66
C GLY A 171 -16.10 -2.88 -8.66
N ASP A 172 -16.51 -3.49 -7.55
CA ASP A 172 -17.82 -4.17 -7.43
C ASP A 172 -18.95 -3.18 -7.15
N TRP A 173 -19.31 -2.43 -8.19
CA TRP A 173 -20.38 -1.44 -8.13
C TRP A 173 -21.74 -2.07 -7.85
N ILE A 174 -22.05 -3.25 -8.37
CA ILE A 174 -23.37 -3.87 -8.24
C ILE A 174 -23.68 -4.16 -6.77
N THR A 175 -22.72 -4.75 -6.04
CA THR A 175 -22.86 -4.99 -4.60
C THR A 175 -22.91 -3.67 -3.83
N SER A 176 -22.04 -2.72 -4.19
CA SER A 176 -21.94 -1.41 -3.56
C SER A 176 -23.23 -0.58 -3.67
N ALA A 177 -23.80 -0.49 -4.88
CA ALA A 177 -25.03 0.24 -5.17
C ALA A 177 -26.23 -0.36 -4.41
N GLY A 178 -26.25 -1.67 -4.23
CA GLY A 178 -27.29 -2.40 -3.52
C GLY A 178 -28.67 -2.28 -4.18
N THR A 179 -29.67 -2.94 -3.60
CA THR A 179 -31.05 -2.92 -4.14
C THR A 179 -32.02 -2.12 -3.28
N ASP A 180 -31.61 -1.75 -2.08
CA ASP A 180 -32.37 -0.95 -1.13
C ASP A 180 -31.43 -0.20 -0.17
N ALA A 181 -32.01 0.65 0.68
CA ALA A 181 -31.27 1.45 1.65
C ALA A 181 -30.49 0.62 2.69
N GLU A 182 -30.81 -0.66 2.91
CA GLU A 182 -30.08 -1.49 3.90
C GLU A 182 -28.88 -2.19 3.25
N SER A 183 -29.07 -2.71 2.04
CA SER A 183 -28.04 -3.43 1.27
C SER A 183 -27.03 -2.51 0.58
N SER A 184 -27.37 -1.25 0.35
CA SER A 184 -26.49 -0.28 -0.31
C SER A 184 -25.40 0.28 0.61
N GLU A 185 -24.24 0.59 0.04
CA GLU A 185 -23.19 1.40 0.66
C GLU A 185 -23.48 2.90 0.58
N TRP A 186 -24.51 3.30 -0.17
CA TRP A 186 -24.81 4.69 -0.52
C TRP A 186 -26.14 5.18 0.06
N ILE A 187 -26.22 6.48 0.24
CA ILE A 187 -27.43 7.24 0.53
C ILE A 187 -27.69 8.12 -0.70
N VAL A 188 -28.87 8.00 -1.28
CA VAL A 188 -29.28 8.82 -2.43
C VAL A 188 -30.04 10.05 -1.92
N LEU A 189 -29.51 11.23 -2.19
CA LEU A 189 -30.08 12.53 -1.84
C LEU A 189 -30.70 13.20 -3.07
N ASP A 190 -31.53 14.21 -2.84
CA ASP A 190 -32.18 14.97 -3.92
C ASP A 190 -31.15 15.70 -4.81
N GLN A 191 -31.56 16.04 -6.04
CA GLN A 191 -30.74 16.84 -6.95
C GLN A 191 -30.24 18.14 -6.29
N ASN A 192 -28.93 18.41 -6.42
CA ASN A 192 -28.26 19.58 -5.86
C ASN A 192 -28.28 19.64 -4.32
N ASP A 193 -28.44 18.51 -3.64
CA ASP A 193 -28.07 18.43 -2.23
C ASP A 193 -26.54 18.35 -2.13
N TRP A 194 -25.92 19.38 -1.55
CA TRP A 194 -24.47 19.48 -1.34
C TRP A 194 -24.15 19.63 0.15
N THR A 195 -25.04 19.14 1.02
CA THR A 195 -24.88 19.29 2.47
C THR A 195 -23.66 18.55 3.03
N ASN A 196 -23.11 17.59 2.27
CA ASN A 196 -21.90 16.84 2.62
C ASN A 196 -20.70 17.20 1.75
N LEU A 197 -20.82 18.17 0.84
CA LEU A 197 -19.68 18.60 0.01
C LEU A 197 -18.53 19.06 0.91
N ALA A 198 -17.32 18.63 0.55
CA ALA A 198 -16.06 18.91 1.24
C ALA A 198 -15.94 18.26 2.62
N MET A 199 -16.77 17.24 2.92
CA MET A 199 -16.67 16.51 4.19
C MET A 199 -17.24 15.09 4.11
N HIS A 200 -16.59 14.16 4.81
CA HIS A 200 -17.12 12.82 4.97
C HIS A 200 -17.23 12.44 6.45
N SER A 201 -18.44 12.10 6.89
CA SER A 201 -18.64 11.49 8.21
C SER A 201 -18.16 10.05 8.14
N PHE A 202 -17.23 9.66 9.01
CA PHE A 202 -16.61 8.34 8.98
C PHE A 202 -16.55 7.72 10.39
N ASP A 203 -17.07 6.50 10.54
CA ASP A 203 -17.16 5.82 11.83
C ASP A 203 -15.82 5.19 12.27
N GLY A 204 -14.81 5.22 11.39
CA GLY A 204 -13.49 4.64 11.61
C GLY A 204 -13.42 3.16 11.24
N CYS A 205 -12.20 2.65 11.06
CA CYS A 205 -11.95 1.24 10.71
C CYS A 205 -12.01 0.27 11.90
N GLY A 206 -12.71 0.65 12.97
CA GLY A 206 -12.74 -0.09 14.23
C GLY A 206 -11.45 0.02 15.05
N ALA A 207 -11.40 -0.67 16.18
CA ALA A 207 -10.23 -0.70 17.06
C ALA A 207 -9.10 -1.52 16.42
N ALA A 208 -7.86 -1.03 16.50
CA ALA A 208 -6.71 -1.78 16.04
C ALA A 208 -6.54 -3.05 16.88
N VAL A 209 -6.33 -4.17 16.21
CA VAL A 209 -5.80 -5.38 16.83
C VAL A 209 -4.30 -5.36 16.58
N LEU A 210 -3.53 -5.08 17.62
CA LEU A 210 -2.08 -5.03 17.55
C LEU A 210 -1.49 -6.45 17.48
N GLY A 211 -0.50 -6.64 16.62
CA GLY A 211 0.30 -7.86 16.54
C GLY A 211 1.06 -7.95 15.24
N CYS A 212 1.92 -8.97 15.10
CA CYS A 212 2.67 -9.16 13.87
C CYS A 212 1.75 -9.49 12.68
N THR A 213 1.80 -8.67 11.64
CA THR A 213 1.02 -8.86 10.40
C THR A 213 1.79 -9.62 9.32
N ASN A 214 3.08 -9.90 9.52
CA ASN A 214 3.89 -10.64 8.56
C ASN A 214 3.61 -12.15 8.68
N ALA A 215 3.03 -12.74 7.63
CA ALA A 215 2.69 -14.17 7.59
C ALA A 215 3.89 -15.14 7.66
N ASN A 216 5.11 -14.66 7.36
CA ASN A 216 6.35 -15.43 7.51
C ASN A 216 6.87 -15.45 8.94
N ALA A 217 6.33 -14.61 9.84
CA ALA A 217 6.76 -14.57 11.23
C ALA A 217 6.16 -15.73 12.06
N THR A 218 6.94 -16.22 13.00
CA THR A 218 6.55 -17.27 13.95
C THR A 218 5.41 -16.88 14.89
N ASN A 219 5.22 -15.58 15.12
CA ASN A 219 4.15 -15.01 15.93
C ASN A 219 3.15 -14.21 15.09
N TYR A 220 3.02 -14.55 13.80
CA TYR A 220 1.98 -13.99 12.93
C TYR A 220 0.60 -14.08 13.60
N ASN A 221 -0.09 -12.95 13.65
CA ASN A 221 -1.44 -12.85 14.17
C ASN A 221 -2.37 -12.48 13.01
N ALA A 222 -3.16 -13.46 12.53
CA ALA A 222 -4.12 -13.25 11.44
C ALA A 222 -5.24 -12.27 11.79
N ASP A 223 -5.49 -12.03 13.08
CA ASP A 223 -6.48 -11.04 13.53
C ASP A 223 -5.86 -9.63 13.65
N ALA A 224 -4.54 -9.49 13.55
CA ALA A 224 -3.89 -8.19 13.67
C ALA A 224 -4.20 -7.30 12.46
N THR A 225 -4.73 -6.11 12.74
CA THR A 225 -5.04 -5.07 11.76
C THR A 225 -4.01 -3.94 11.73
N GLN A 226 -2.98 -4.03 12.58
CA GLN A 226 -1.87 -3.09 12.63
C GLN A 226 -0.62 -3.79 13.19
N ASP A 227 0.49 -3.71 12.44
CA ASP A 227 1.77 -4.22 12.91
C ASP A 227 2.27 -3.41 14.11
N ASP A 228 2.59 -4.10 15.19
CA ASP A 228 3.13 -3.51 16.41
C ASP A 228 4.66 -3.65 16.51
N GLY A 229 5.29 -4.17 15.44
CA GLY A 229 6.73 -4.42 15.37
C GLY A 229 7.17 -5.61 16.23
N SER A 230 6.22 -6.44 16.69
CA SER A 230 6.53 -7.63 17.49
C SER A 230 6.97 -8.84 16.67
N CYS A 231 6.99 -8.76 15.33
CA CYS A 231 7.31 -9.89 14.46
C CYS A 231 8.63 -10.59 14.85
N MET A 232 8.54 -11.90 15.03
CA MET A 232 9.64 -12.79 15.36
C MET A 232 9.84 -13.80 14.23
N PHE A 233 11.07 -13.95 13.77
CA PHE A 233 11.44 -14.88 12.70
C PHE A 233 12.38 -15.96 13.23
N ASP A 234 12.20 -17.19 12.77
CA ASP A 234 12.99 -18.35 13.23
C ASP A 234 14.38 -18.37 12.56
N ASN A 235 15.17 -17.34 12.80
CA ASN A 235 16.57 -17.26 12.38
C ASN A 235 17.37 -16.36 13.33
N ALA A 236 18.69 -16.51 13.30
CA ALA A 236 19.59 -15.85 14.23
C ALA A 236 19.55 -14.31 14.18
N CYS A 237 19.10 -13.73 13.06
CA CYS A 237 19.01 -12.27 12.89
C CYS A 237 17.62 -11.72 13.23
N ASN A 238 16.61 -12.57 13.46
CA ASN A 238 15.22 -12.18 13.68
C ASN A 238 14.69 -11.22 12.59
N VAL A 239 14.93 -11.56 11.32
CA VAL A 239 14.46 -10.79 10.15
C VAL A 239 13.77 -11.69 9.14
N ASP A 240 12.81 -11.16 8.38
CA ASP A 240 12.19 -11.90 7.28
C ASP A 240 13.21 -12.12 6.15
N GLY A 241 13.50 -13.37 5.81
CA GLY A 241 14.45 -13.69 4.76
C GLY A 241 14.82 -15.17 4.68
N VAL A 242 15.45 -15.52 3.56
CA VAL A 242 15.93 -16.88 3.30
C VAL A 242 17.24 -17.11 4.02
N VAL A 243 17.33 -18.19 4.81
CA VAL A 243 18.51 -18.46 5.65
C VAL A 243 19.60 -19.20 4.87
N VAL A 244 20.84 -18.73 5.03
CA VAL A 244 22.08 -19.43 4.67
C VAL A 244 22.90 -19.67 5.94
N GLU A 245 23.21 -20.93 6.21
CA GLU A 245 23.99 -21.33 7.38
C GLU A 245 25.48 -21.37 7.03
N ALA A 246 26.30 -20.68 7.82
CA ALA A 246 27.75 -20.78 7.80
C ALA A 246 28.20 -21.78 8.87
N SER A 247 28.97 -22.80 8.49
CA SER A 247 29.58 -23.72 9.45
C SER A 247 30.81 -24.40 8.86
N SER A 248 31.82 -24.66 9.70
CA SER A 248 33.06 -25.33 9.28
C SER A 248 33.76 -24.61 8.12
N PHE A 249 33.65 -25.12 6.88
CA PHE A 249 34.20 -24.49 5.67
C PHE A 249 33.15 -24.43 4.54
N GLN A 250 31.88 -24.24 4.88
CA GLN A 250 30.79 -24.21 3.91
C GLN A 250 29.70 -23.20 4.27
N TYR A 251 29.00 -22.75 3.23
CA TYR A 251 27.67 -22.14 3.33
C TYR A 251 26.61 -23.16 2.88
N ASN A 252 25.47 -23.20 3.57
CA ASN A 252 24.36 -24.10 3.26
C ASN A 252 23.02 -23.32 3.21
N PRO A 253 22.31 -23.28 2.07
CA PRO A 253 22.74 -23.80 0.78
C PRO A 253 23.93 -23.02 0.20
N ALA A 254 24.79 -23.71 -0.57
CA ALA A 254 25.91 -23.06 -1.28
C ALA A 254 25.47 -22.38 -2.58
N ASN A 255 24.32 -22.75 -3.13
CA ASN A 255 23.72 -22.11 -4.29
C ASN A 255 22.25 -21.85 -3.96
N LEU A 256 21.85 -20.57 -4.00
CA LEU A 256 20.50 -20.13 -3.69
C LEU A 256 19.90 -19.42 -4.91
N THR A 257 18.60 -19.60 -5.15
CA THR A 257 17.85 -18.82 -6.13
C THR A 257 16.76 -18.06 -5.39
N ILE A 258 16.68 -16.75 -5.62
CA ILE A 258 15.69 -15.85 -5.05
C ILE A 258 15.15 -14.90 -6.13
N GLU A 259 14.02 -14.28 -5.88
CA GLU A 259 13.49 -13.19 -6.71
C GLU A 259 14.10 -11.83 -6.30
N PRO A 260 14.14 -10.84 -7.20
CA PRO A 260 14.53 -9.48 -6.85
C PRO A 260 13.67 -8.93 -5.70
N GLY A 261 14.32 -8.27 -4.74
CA GLY A 261 13.70 -7.72 -3.53
C GLY A 261 13.69 -8.67 -2.32
N GLN A 262 14.10 -9.93 -2.48
CA GLN A 262 14.20 -10.86 -1.35
C GLN A 262 15.46 -10.62 -0.51
N THR A 263 15.32 -10.85 0.80
CA THR A 263 16.41 -10.76 1.78
C THR A 263 17.02 -12.14 2.04
N VAL A 264 18.35 -12.22 2.07
CA VAL A 264 19.09 -13.40 2.55
C VAL A 264 19.68 -13.08 3.92
N VAL A 265 19.64 -14.08 4.80
CA VAL A 265 20.08 -13.98 6.20
C VAL A 265 21.17 -15.01 6.43
N TRP A 266 22.31 -14.61 6.97
CA TRP A 266 23.40 -15.53 7.27
C TRP A 266 23.49 -15.83 8.77
N SER A 267 23.39 -17.12 9.11
CA SER A 267 23.50 -17.63 10.48
C SER A 267 24.77 -18.44 10.65
N ASN A 268 25.63 -18.09 11.61
CA ASN A 268 26.86 -18.80 11.90
C ASN A 268 26.63 -19.86 12.99
N LEU A 269 26.67 -21.14 12.60
CA LEU A 269 26.46 -22.31 13.48
C LEU A 269 27.74 -22.80 14.18
N GLY A 270 28.83 -22.03 14.13
CA GLY A 270 30.09 -22.33 14.80
C GLY A 270 31.32 -21.89 14.02
N GLY A 271 32.38 -21.51 14.72
CA GLY A 271 33.60 -20.97 14.10
C GLY A 271 33.52 -19.46 13.87
N THR A 272 34.48 -18.87 13.17
CA THR A 272 34.45 -17.44 12.82
C THR A 272 34.28 -17.28 11.32
N HIS A 273 33.18 -16.66 10.92
CA HIS A 273 32.77 -16.56 9.53
C HIS A 273 32.22 -15.16 9.23
N ASP A 274 32.54 -14.65 8.06
CA ASP A 274 32.00 -13.44 7.45
C ASP A 274 31.23 -13.79 6.18
N VAL A 275 30.78 -12.79 5.43
CA VAL A 275 30.23 -12.94 4.07
C VAL A 275 30.82 -11.84 3.21
N ASN A 276 31.63 -12.22 2.22
CA ASN A 276 32.33 -11.29 1.35
C ASN A 276 31.91 -11.50 -0.11
N GLY A 277 31.09 -10.59 -0.62
CA GLY A 277 30.64 -10.53 -2.01
C GLY A 277 31.30 -9.42 -2.82
N ASP A 278 32.44 -8.88 -2.39
CA ASP A 278 33.17 -7.82 -3.12
C ASP A 278 34.29 -8.41 -3.98
N ILE A 279 35.22 -9.13 -3.35
CA ILE A 279 36.41 -9.71 -3.98
C ILE A 279 36.57 -11.18 -3.63
N ASP A 280 37.17 -11.96 -4.53
CA ASP A 280 37.70 -13.29 -4.22
C ASP A 280 38.88 -13.13 -3.26
N SER A 281 38.72 -13.62 -2.02
CA SER A 281 39.72 -13.50 -0.97
C SER A 281 41.03 -14.23 -1.27
N GLN A 282 41.03 -15.16 -2.24
CA GLN A 282 42.21 -15.91 -2.66
C GLN A 282 43.04 -15.18 -3.71
N THR A 283 42.37 -14.45 -4.61
CA THR A 283 43.01 -13.78 -5.75
C THR A 283 43.09 -12.26 -5.62
N GLY A 284 42.29 -11.66 -4.73
CA GLY A 284 42.11 -10.22 -4.59
C GLY A 284 41.37 -9.56 -5.76
N SER A 285 40.81 -10.35 -6.67
CA SER A 285 40.06 -9.85 -7.83
C SER A 285 38.58 -9.70 -7.48
N SER A 286 37.91 -8.69 -8.05
CA SER A 286 36.45 -8.54 -7.86
C SER A 286 35.69 -9.74 -8.41
N PHE A 287 34.60 -10.13 -7.73
CA PHE A 287 33.66 -11.13 -8.23
C PHE A 287 32.86 -10.65 -9.45
N GLY A 288 32.79 -9.34 -9.69
CA GLY A 288 31.97 -8.78 -10.77
C GLY A 288 30.46 -8.94 -10.53
N ASN A 289 30.06 -9.02 -9.25
CA ASN A 289 28.66 -9.07 -8.86
C ASN A 289 27.91 -7.80 -9.33
N PRO A 290 26.59 -7.86 -9.56
CA PRO A 290 25.80 -6.68 -9.90
C PRO A 290 25.91 -5.57 -8.84
N GLU A 291 26.07 -5.95 -7.58
CA GLU A 291 26.36 -5.06 -6.45
C GLU A 291 27.31 -5.76 -5.47
N ALA A 292 28.29 -5.02 -4.94
CA ALA A 292 29.19 -5.54 -3.91
C ALA A 292 28.53 -5.47 -2.53
N PHE A 293 28.75 -6.50 -1.71
CA PHE A 293 28.22 -6.57 -0.35
C PHE A 293 29.23 -7.23 0.59
N TYR A 294 29.21 -6.83 1.86
CA TYR A 294 30.10 -7.37 2.88
C TYR A 294 29.41 -7.36 4.24
N LEU A 295 29.48 -8.50 4.94
CA LEU A 295 29.04 -8.65 6.33
C LEU A 295 30.24 -9.06 7.17
N ALA A 296 30.52 -8.30 8.23
CA ALA A 296 31.71 -8.50 9.06
C ALA A 296 31.71 -9.86 9.78
N PRO A 297 32.90 -10.42 10.10
CA PRO A 297 32.99 -11.70 10.77
C PRO A 297 32.40 -11.68 12.16
N VAL A 298 31.69 -12.77 12.49
CA VAL A 298 31.21 -13.06 13.84
C VAL A 298 31.70 -14.44 14.26
N SER A 299 31.91 -14.63 15.56
CA SER A 299 32.10 -15.97 16.14
C SER A 299 30.74 -16.59 16.42
N GLY A 300 30.47 -17.74 15.81
CA GLY A 300 29.23 -18.48 15.95
C GLY A 300 29.27 -19.55 17.03
N ASP A 301 28.09 -20.10 17.30
CA ASP A 301 27.87 -21.23 18.18
C ASP A 301 26.80 -22.15 17.61
N ALA A 302 26.55 -23.29 18.27
CA ALA A 302 25.60 -24.28 17.78
C ALA A 302 24.13 -23.82 17.76
N ALA A 303 23.79 -22.70 18.41
CA ALA A 303 22.45 -22.10 18.38
C ALA A 303 22.29 -21.14 17.19
N GLY A 304 23.38 -20.73 16.55
CA GLY A 304 23.38 -19.79 15.44
C GLY A 304 23.55 -18.35 15.90
N VAL A 305 24.56 -17.68 15.35
CA VAL A 305 24.81 -16.25 15.58
C VAL A 305 24.59 -15.49 14.27
N CYS A 306 23.85 -14.39 14.32
CA CYS A 306 23.62 -13.53 13.17
C CYS A 306 24.95 -12.99 12.63
N ILE A 307 25.30 -13.33 11.38
CA ILE A 307 26.36 -12.63 10.64
C ILE A 307 25.79 -11.31 10.10
N GLY A 308 24.57 -11.36 9.57
CA GLY A 308 23.84 -10.22 9.03
C GLY A 308 22.84 -10.66 7.96
N SER A 309 22.20 -9.68 7.32
CA SER A 309 21.29 -9.91 6.20
C SER A 309 21.55 -8.90 5.08
N TYR A 310 21.10 -9.24 3.87
CA TYR A 310 21.22 -8.39 2.69
C TYR A 310 20.03 -8.57 1.76
N THR A 311 19.44 -7.48 1.29
CA THR A 311 18.31 -7.48 0.34
C THR A 311 18.82 -7.30 -1.08
N PHE A 312 18.53 -8.27 -1.95
CA PHE A 312 19.03 -8.30 -3.31
C PHE A 312 18.01 -7.72 -4.29
N ASN A 313 18.19 -6.46 -4.68
CA ASN A 313 17.26 -5.77 -5.58
C ASN A 313 17.60 -5.92 -7.07
N THR A 314 18.87 -6.15 -7.41
CA THR A 314 19.33 -6.18 -8.80
C THR A 314 19.41 -7.62 -9.31
N PRO A 315 18.74 -7.99 -10.41
CA PRO A 315 18.86 -9.32 -11.00
C PRO A 315 20.30 -9.65 -11.41
N GLY A 316 20.69 -10.92 -11.27
CA GLY A 316 22.01 -11.40 -11.65
C GLY A 316 22.53 -12.52 -10.75
N VAL A 317 23.78 -12.92 -10.99
CA VAL A 317 24.47 -13.93 -10.17
C VAL A 317 25.46 -13.22 -9.26
N TYR A 318 25.33 -13.49 -7.97
CA TYR A 318 26.20 -12.98 -6.92
C TYR A 318 27.05 -14.13 -6.39
N THR A 319 28.37 -13.99 -6.45
CA THR A 319 29.33 -14.92 -5.87
C THR A 319 29.91 -14.32 -4.60
N TYR A 320 30.07 -15.12 -3.55
CA TYR A 320 30.66 -14.67 -2.31
C TYR A 320 31.48 -15.77 -1.64
N ASP A 321 32.38 -15.37 -0.76
CA ASP A 321 33.23 -16.27 0.02
C ASP A 321 33.34 -15.85 1.48
N CYS A 322 33.99 -16.72 2.26
CA CYS A 322 34.43 -16.41 3.61
C CYS A 322 35.90 -15.99 3.56
N SER A 323 36.18 -14.73 3.89
CA SER A 323 37.53 -14.14 3.82
C SER A 323 38.42 -14.49 5.02
N ILE A 324 37.89 -15.29 5.96
CA ILE A 324 38.61 -15.69 7.18
C ILE A 324 39.66 -16.75 6.87
N GLY A 325 40.93 -16.38 7.00
CA GLY A 325 42.07 -17.29 6.91
C GLY A 325 42.11 -18.04 5.58
N SER A 326 41.99 -19.36 5.62
CA SER A 326 42.00 -20.22 4.42
C SER A 326 40.61 -20.78 4.08
N HIS A 327 39.51 -20.20 4.61
CA HIS A 327 38.17 -20.77 4.46
C HIS A 327 37.73 -20.85 2.99
N ALA A 328 37.87 -19.79 2.21
CA ALA A 328 37.58 -19.81 0.77
C ALA A 328 38.42 -20.86 0.01
N ALA A 329 39.72 -20.97 0.32
CA ALA A 329 40.61 -21.98 -0.26
C ALA A 329 40.24 -23.43 0.12
N LEU A 330 39.50 -23.60 1.22
CA LEU A 330 38.95 -24.88 1.66
C LEU A 330 37.52 -25.15 1.14
N GLY A 331 37.00 -24.27 0.27
CA GLY A 331 35.72 -24.45 -0.41
C GLY A 331 34.56 -23.64 0.17
N MET A 332 34.81 -22.71 1.11
CA MET A 332 33.77 -21.85 1.68
C MET A 332 33.43 -20.69 0.73
N VAL A 333 32.86 -21.05 -0.42
CA VAL A 333 32.39 -20.19 -1.50
C VAL A 333 30.96 -20.57 -1.84
N ALA A 334 30.15 -19.59 -2.23
CA ALA A 334 28.74 -19.79 -2.54
C ALA A 334 28.23 -18.76 -3.54
N SER A 335 27.02 -19.00 -4.06
CA SER A 335 26.38 -18.10 -5.01
C SER A 335 24.88 -17.92 -4.74
N ILE A 336 24.37 -16.74 -5.11
CA ILE A 336 22.95 -16.40 -5.12
C ILE A 336 22.58 -15.96 -6.54
N THR A 337 21.55 -16.58 -7.12
CA THR A 337 20.95 -16.14 -8.39
C THR A 337 19.68 -15.36 -8.09
N VAL A 338 19.61 -14.11 -8.51
CA VAL A 338 18.50 -13.18 -8.29
C VAL A 338 17.70 -13.03 -9.58
N GLY A 339 16.44 -13.47 -9.58
CA GLY A 339 15.56 -13.52 -10.74
C GLY A 339 15.94 -14.61 -11.74
N THR A 340 15.37 -14.54 -12.95
CA THR A 340 15.63 -15.48 -14.05
C THR A 340 16.99 -15.18 -14.68
N GLY A 341 18.06 -15.69 -14.07
CA GLY A 341 19.43 -15.57 -14.57
C GLY A 341 19.56 -16.07 -16.01
N GLY A 342 19.60 -15.14 -16.96
CA GLY A 342 20.03 -15.36 -18.33
C GLY A 342 20.95 -14.22 -18.72
N CYS A 343 22.17 -14.54 -19.14
CA CYS A 343 23.11 -13.58 -19.69
C CYS A 343 22.42 -12.69 -20.74
N THR A 344 22.50 -11.36 -20.59
CA THR A 344 22.34 -10.44 -21.73
C THR A 344 23.56 -10.49 -22.62
#